data_AF-A0A557QIE0-F1
#
_entry.id   AF-A0A557QIE0-F1
#
_cell.length_a   1.000
_cell.length_b   1.000
_cell.length_c   1.000
_cell.angle_alpha   90.00
_cell.angle_beta   90.00
_cell.angle_gamma   90.00
#
_symmetry.space_group_name_H-M   'P 1'
#
loop_
_entity.id
_entity.type
_entity.pdbx_description
1 polymer ?
#
loop_
_entity_poly.entity_id
_entity_poly.type
_entity_poly.pdbx_seq_one_letter_code
_entity_poly.pdbx_strand_id
1 'polypeptide(L)'
;MTFGTQKYLPLVFGALSIISAALLLFIMFKAGCAGDSKGGSLGDPVRALQLESFGLLPLFLSAASGGAAIGLMSKSIHRVAHGLGFALFMLFCLWLASMQFEIEGVQSCF
;
A
#
# COMPACT_ATOMS: atom_id res chain seq x y z
N MET A 1 6.13 27.96 -20.06
CA MET A 1 5.42 26.73 -20.51
C MET A 1 5.22 25.80 -19.31
N THR A 2 4.14 25.96 -18.54
CA THR A 2 3.91 25.12 -17.32
C THR A 2 2.43 24.79 -17.06
N PHE A 3 1.51 25.16 -17.97
CA PHE A 3 0.07 24.96 -17.76
C PHE A 3 -0.43 23.52 -18.06
N GLY A 4 0.38 22.69 -18.72
CA GLY A 4 -0.01 21.31 -19.06
C GLY A 4 0.26 20.27 -17.95
N THR A 5 1.34 20.44 -17.18
CA THR A 5 1.81 19.47 -16.19
C THR A 5 0.87 19.33 -14.99
N GLN A 6 0.14 20.37 -14.61
CA GLN A 6 -0.79 20.31 -13.47
C GLN A 6 -2.02 19.40 -13.72
N LYS A 7 -2.44 19.19 -14.97
CA LYS A 7 -3.63 18.35 -15.26
C LYS A 7 -3.37 16.86 -15.09
N TYR A 8 -2.15 16.39 -15.37
CA TYR A 8 -1.82 14.96 -15.34
C TYR A 8 -1.21 14.53 -14.00
N LEU A 9 -0.70 15.47 -13.21
CA LEU A 9 -0.06 15.19 -11.93
C LEU A 9 -0.92 14.37 -10.95
N PRO A 10 -2.22 14.67 -10.77
CA PRO A 10 -3.08 13.85 -9.91
C PRO A 10 -3.28 12.43 -10.44
N LEU A 11 -3.28 12.27 -11.76
CA LEU A 11 -3.44 10.98 -12.43
C LEU A 11 -2.19 10.12 -12.26
N VAL A 12 -1.00 10.73 -12.36
CA VAL A 12 0.28 10.06 -12.07
C VAL A 12 0.34 9.63 -10.61
N PHE A 13 -0.02 10.52 -9.67
CA PHE A 13 -0.05 10.17 -8.25
C PHE A 13 -1.11 9.11 -7.92
N GLY A 14 -2.27 9.14 -8.56
CA GLY A 14 -3.30 8.10 -8.45
C GLY A 14 -2.80 6.74 -8.96
N ALA A 15 -2.16 6.70 -10.12
CA ALA A 15 -1.57 5.49 -10.67
C ALA A 15 -0.46 4.94 -9.75
N LEU A 16 0.41 5.82 -9.24
CA LEU A 16 1.45 5.44 -8.28
C LEU A 16 0.84 4.84 -7.00
N SER A 17 -0.26 5.41 -6.51
CA SER A 17 -1.00 4.91 -5.34
C SER A 17 -1.53 3.50 -5.54
N ILE A 18 -2.13 3.23 -6.71
CA ILE A 18 -2.68 1.91 -7.05
C ILE A 18 -1.56 0.88 -7.22
N ILE A 19 -0.49 1.21 -7.96
CA ILE A 19 0.63 0.30 -8.20
C ILE A 19 1.32 -0.07 -6.88
N SER A 20 1.54 0.90 -6.01
CA SER A 20 2.15 0.65 -4.70
C SER A 20 1.23 -0.13 -3.76
N ALA A 21 -0.08 0.09 -3.80
CA ALA A 21 -1.04 -0.73 -3.07
C ALA A 21 -1.04 -2.19 -3.56
N ALA A 22 -1.04 -2.41 -4.88
CA ALA A 22 -0.98 -3.77 -5.43
C ALA A 22 0.34 -4.48 -5.05
N LEU A 23 1.46 -3.76 -5.08
CA LEU A 23 2.76 -4.30 -4.68
C LEU A 23 2.82 -4.59 -3.17
N LEU A 24 2.22 -3.75 -2.32
CA LEU A 24 2.03 -4.04 -0.90
C LEU A 24 1.31 -5.38 -0.71
N LEU A 25 0.11 -5.52 -1.28
CA LEU A 25 -0.71 -6.72 -1.11
C LEU A 25 0.01 -7.98 -1.59
N PHE A 26 0.72 -7.88 -2.71
CA PHE A 26 1.55 -8.98 -3.21
C PHE A 26 2.66 -9.37 -2.23
N ILE A 27 3.39 -8.40 -1.66
CA ILE A 27 4.45 -8.67 -0.69
C ILE A 27 3.88 -9.33 0.57
N MET A 28 2.74 -8.85 1.08
CA MET A 28 2.09 -9.39 2.27
C MET A 28 1.60 -10.83 2.06
N PHE A 29 1.02 -11.10 0.89
CA PHE A 29 0.69 -12.47 0.51
C PHE A 29 1.93 -13.37 0.52
N LYS A 30 3.06 -12.91 -0.04
CA LYS A 30 4.32 -13.67 -0.02
C LYS A 30 4.93 -13.79 1.37
N ALA A 31 4.72 -12.81 2.25
CA ALA A 31 5.13 -12.88 3.65
C ALA A 31 4.37 -13.98 4.40
N GLY A 32 3.05 -14.04 4.24
CA GLY A 32 2.22 -15.12 4.78
C GLY A 32 2.65 -16.50 4.28
N CYS A 33 2.94 -16.62 2.98
CA CYS A 33 3.46 -17.88 2.43
C CYS A 33 4.83 -18.28 2.97
N ALA A 34 5.70 -17.32 3.31
CA ALA A 34 7.02 -17.60 3.88
C ALA A 34 6.93 -17.98 5.37
N GLY A 35 5.94 -17.43 6.09
CA GLY A 35 5.68 -17.74 7.50
C GLY A 35 4.92 -19.06 7.71
N ASP A 36 4.41 -19.68 6.64
CA ASP A 36 3.65 -20.93 6.76
C ASP A 36 4.51 -22.12 7.18
N SER A 37 4.00 -22.89 8.13
CA SER A 37 4.65 -24.07 8.73
C SER A 37 3.94 -25.38 8.42
N LYS A 38 2.87 -25.37 7.61
CA LYS A 38 2.03 -26.54 7.32
C LYS A 38 2.75 -27.72 6.66
N GLY A 39 3.93 -27.51 6.08
CA GLY A 39 4.74 -28.56 5.45
C GLY A 39 5.63 -29.39 6.39
N GLY A 40 5.56 -29.22 7.72
CA GLY A 40 6.47 -29.87 8.67
C GLY A 40 7.86 -29.22 8.77
N SER A 41 8.07 -28.14 8.03
CA SER A 41 9.14 -27.15 8.22
C SER A 41 8.60 -26.01 9.10
N LEU A 42 9.45 -25.39 9.93
CA LEU A 42 9.06 -24.30 10.85
C LEU A 42 8.69 -22.97 10.15
N GLY A 43 8.46 -22.98 8.83
CA GLY A 43 8.44 -21.78 8.00
C GLY A 43 9.80 -21.07 8.02
N ASP A 44 9.88 -19.91 7.37
CA ASP A 44 11.02 -18.99 7.50
C ASP A 44 10.52 -17.66 8.09
N PRO A 45 10.42 -17.56 9.43
CA PRO A 45 9.91 -16.36 10.10
C PRO A 45 10.84 -15.15 9.88
N VAL A 46 12.14 -15.38 9.65
CA VAL A 46 13.09 -14.30 9.33
C VAL A 46 12.75 -13.72 7.96
N ARG A 47 12.43 -14.58 6.99
CA ARG A 47 12.03 -14.14 5.66
C ARG A 47 10.66 -13.46 5.66
N ALA A 48 9.69 -13.95 6.43
CA ALA A 48 8.39 -13.32 6.60
C ALA A 48 8.53 -11.89 7.14
N LEU A 49 9.28 -11.72 8.23
CA LEU A 49 9.51 -10.41 8.86
C LEU A 49 10.26 -9.43 7.93
N GLN A 50 11.20 -9.92 7.12
CA GLN A 50 11.87 -9.10 6.10
C GLN A 50 10.87 -8.59 5.04
N LEU A 51 9.96 -9.46 4.57
CA LEU A 51 8.95 -9.08 3.58
C LEU A 51 7.95 -8.08 4.17
N GLU A 52 7.52 -8.27 5.42
CA GLU A 52 6.70 -7.29 6.14
C GLU A 52 7.38 -5.91 6.20
N SER A 53 8.67 -5.89 6.55
CA SER A 53 9.46 -4.65 6.58
C SER A 53 9.55 -3.98 5.20
N PHE A 54 9.73 -4.77 4.13
CA PHE A 54 9.70 -4.24 2.76
C PHE A 54 8.34 -3.71 2.34
N GLY A 55 7.24 -4.21 2.92
CA GLY A 55 5.88 -3.73 2.68
C GLY A 55 5.61 -2.32 3.22
N LEU A 56 6.38 -1.84 4.21
CA LEU A 56 6.20 -0.50 4.76
C LEU A 56 6.38 0.60 3.71
N LEU A 57 7.37 0.47 2.83
CA LEU A 57 7.64 1.48 1.79
C LEU A 57 6.45 1.61 0.81
N PRO A 58 5.94 0.53 0.19
CA PRO A 58 4.72 0.54 -0.62
C PRO A 58 3.49 1.08 0.12
N LEU A 59 3.31 0.76 1.39
CA LEU A 59 2.20 1.27 2.21
C LEU A 59 2.25 2.79 2.32
N PHE A 60 3.39 3.35 2.74
CA PHE A 60 3.55 4.80 2.86
C PHE A 60 3.50 5.50 1.49
N LEU A 61 4.10 4.90 0.46
CA LEU A 61 4.09 5.46 -0.89
C LEU A 61 2.65 5.53 -1.42
N SER A 62 1.84 4.49 -1.18
CA SER A 62 0.44 4.44 -1.63
C SER A 62 -0.41 5.49 -0.94
N ALA A 63 -0.33 5.58 0.39
CA ALA A 63 -1.06 6.55 1.18
C ALA A 63 -0.67 8.00 0.84
N ALA A 64 0.63 8.28 0.75
CA ALA A 64 1.15 9.62 0.45
C ALA A 64 0.79 10.08 -0.98
N SER A 65 0.97 9.21 -1.98
CA SER A 65 0.62 9.54 -3.36
C SER A 65 -0.89 9.66 -3.57
N GLY A 66 -1.70 8.79 -2.96
CA GLY A 66 -3.16 8.89 -2.97
C GLY A 66 -3.64 10.19 -2.33
N GLY A 67 -3.10 10.53 -1.15
CA GLY A 67 -3.40 11.81 -0.48
C GLY A 67 -2.99 13.03 -1.30
N ALA A 68 -1.83 12.98 -1.96
CA ALA A 68 -1.38 14.04 -2.87
C ALA A 68 -2.31 14.19 -4.07
N ALA A 69 -2.76 13.10 -4.69
CA ALA A 69 -3.72 13.14 -5.80
C ALA A 69 -5.03 13.83 -5.39
N ILE A 70 -5.61 13.45 -4.26
CA ILE A 70 -6.85 14.03 -3.74
C ILE A 70 -6.65 15.50 -3.36
N GLY A 71 -5.54 15.84 -2.69
CA GLY A 71 -5.22 17.22 -2.34
C GLY A 71 -5.04 18.13 -3.57
N LEU A 72 -4.46 17.61 -4.65
CA LEU A 72 -4.29 18.35 -5.91
C LEU A 72 -5.58 18.50 -6.71
N MET A 73 -6.52 17.55 -6.60
CA MET A 73 -7.84 17.63 -7.24
C MET A 73 -8.82 18.54 -6.47
N SER A 74 -8.58 18.76 -5.19
CA SER A 74 -9.45 19.57 -4.35
C SER A 74 -9.34 21.07 -4.67
N LYS A 75 -10.48 21.72 -4.94
CA LYS A 75 -10.60 23.17 -5.13
C LYS A 75 -10.81 23.94 -3.82
N SER A 76 -10.84 23.24 -2.68
CA SER A 76 -11.08 23.83 -1.36
C SER A 76 -9.83 24.49 -0.78
N ILE A 77 -10.01 25.50 0.06
CA ILE A 77 -8.94 26.09 0.89
C ILE A 77 -8.35 25.00 1.83
N HIS A 78 -9.17 24.02 2.22
CA HIS A 78 -8.79 22.88 3.05
C HIS A 78 -8.26 21.68 2.25
N ARG A 79 -7.77 21.89 1.02
CA ARG A 79 -7.20 20.83 0.16
C ARG A 79 -6.16 19.94 0.85
N VAL A 80 -5.33 20.53 1.71
CA VAL A 80 -4.31 19.80 2.47
C VAL A 80 -4.96 18.86 3.50
N ALA A 81 -6.03 19.32 4.17
CA ALA A 81 -6.76 18.49 5.12
C ALA A 81 -7.49 17.33 4.43
N HIS A 82 -8.06 17.55 3.24
CA HIS A 82 -8.65 16.47 2.44
C HIS A 82 -7.61 15.43 2.00
N GLY A 83 -6.45 15.88 1.52
CA GLY A 83 -5.37 14.98 1.13
C GLY A 83 -4.81 14.18 2.32
N LEU A 84 -4.58 14.85 3.45
CA LEU A 84 -4.10 14.20 4.67
C LEU A 84 -5.13 13.21 5.23
N GLY A 85 -6.41 13.61 5.28
CA GLY A 85 -7.49 12.75 5.74
C GLY A 85 -7.62 11.49 4.87
N PHE A 86 -7.51 11.64 3.54
CA PHE A 86 -7.50 10.51 2.63
C PHE A 86 -6.26 9.62 2.83
N ALA A 87 -5.07 10.20 2.99
CA ALA A 87 -3.85 9.43 3.24
C ALA A 87 -3.95 8.59 4.52
N LEU A 88 -4.44 9.17 5.61
CA LEU A 88 -4.63 8.45 6.88
C LEU A 88 -5.67 7.34 6.76
N PHE A 89 -6.79 7.63 6.10
CA PHE A 89 -7.83 6.63 5.84
C PHE A 89 -7.31 5.48 4.98
N MET A 90 -6.60 5.79 3.89
CA MET A 90 -5.98 4.79 3.03
C MET A 90 -4.94 3.96 3.76
N LEU A 91 -4.12 4.56 4.62
CA LEU A 91 -3.12 3.84 5.41
C LEU A 91 -3.80 2.82 6.33
N PHE A 92 -4.89 3.21 6.99
CA PHE A 92 -5.69 2.30 7.80
C PHE A 92 -6.32 1.16 6.98
N CYS A 93 -6.95 1.48 5.84
CA CYS A 93 -7.55 0.48 4.97
C CYS A 93 -6.52 -0.51 4.39
N LEU A 94 -5.39 0.01 3.91
CA LEU A 94 -4.32 -0.82 3.34
C LEU A 94 -3.65 -1.68 4.41
N TRP A 95 -3.53 -1.18 5.65
CA TRP A 95 -3.01 -1.97 6.76
C TRP A 95 -3.93 -3.16 7.09
N LEU A 96 -5.24 -2.94 7.17
CA LEU A 96 -6.19 -4.03 7.37
C LEU A 96 -6.18 -5.02 6.19
N ALA A 97 -6.12 -4.50 4.95
CA ALA A 97 -6.03 -5.34 3.76
C ALA A 97 -4.74 -6.16 3.72
N SER A 98 -3.60 -5.59 4.14
CA SER A 98 -2.33 -6.33 4.21
C SER A 98 -2.41 -7.51 5.16
N MET A 99 -3.03 -7.33 6.35
CA MET A 99 -3.22 -8.41 7.31
C MET A 99 -4.07 -9.54 6.73
N GLN A 100 -5.14 -9.19 6.00
CA GLN A 100 -6.00 -10.18 5.35
C GLN A 100 -5.25 -10.98 4.28
N PHE A 101 -4.47 -10.30 3.42
CA PHE A 101 -3.67 -10.97 2.38
C PHE A 101 -2.55 -11.83 2.95
N GLU A 102 -1.96 -11.45 4.07
CA GLU A 102 -0.99 -12.27 4.80
C GLU A 102 -1.64 -13.56 5.30
N ILE A 103 -2.80 -13.47 5.96
CA ILE A 103 -3.58 -14.64 6.42
C ILE A 103 -3.95 -15.54 5.24
N GLU A 104 -4.42 -14.97 4.13
CA GLU A 104 -4.73 -15.71 2.92
C GLU A 104 -3.49 -16.38 2.33
N GLY A 105 -2.32 -15.74 2.42
CA GLY A 105 -1.03 -16.34 2.05
C GLY A 105 -0.71 -17.58 2.87
N VAL A 106 -0.86 -17.50 4.21
CA VAL A 106 -0.72 -18.66 5.11
C VAL A 106 -1.71 -19.77 4.76
N GLN A 107 -2.91 -19.42 4.30
CA GLN A 107 -3.95 -20.39 3.96
C GLN A 107 -3.78 -21.04 2.59
N SER A 108 -3.24 -20.33 1.60
CA SER A 108 -3.32 -20.71 0.18
C SER A 108 -2.04 -21.30 -0.39
N CYS A 109 -0.88 -21.08 0.24
CA CYS A 109 0.39 -21.46 -0.36
C CYS A 109 0.73 -22.95 -0.25
N PHE A 110 0.08 -23.70 0.65
CA PHE A 110 0.21 -25.15 0.80
C PHE A 110 -1.09 -25.79 1.29
#